data_AF-A0A8J8YJC6-F1
#
_entry.id   AF-A0A8J8YJC6-F1
#
_cell.length_a   1.000
_cell.length_b   1.000
_cell.length_c   1.000
_cell.angle_alpha   90.00
_cell.angle_beta   90.00
_cell.angle_gamma   90.00
#
_symmetry.space_group_name_H-M   'P 1'
#
loop_
_entity.id
_entity.type
_entity.pdbx_description
1 polymer ?
#
loop_
_entity_poly.entity_id
_entity_poly.type
_entity_poly.pdbx_seq_one_letter_code
_entity_poly.pdbx_strand_id
1 'polypeptide(L)'
;MGSSTILFYCVALSVVAAAAVVSSAAEEAEGPQDEAGRFLSEPCPVEFEQVKGFGELGAKCNDKQTMKECCELFKKIACPYNHLLNDITNVCANEFFYLIHTKGKLQPGTILENCNEGPMGINC
;
A
#
# COMPACT_ATOMS: atom_id res chain seq x y z
N MET A 1 55.87 -28.43 17.32
CA MET A 1 54.90 -28.94 16.33
C MET A 1 53.78 -29.67 17.05
N GLY A 2 52.54 -29.42 16.63
CA GLY A 2 51.44 -30.39 16.74
C GLY A 2 50.69 -30.44 18.07
N SER A 3 49.90 -29.42 18.41
CA SER A 3 48.85 -29.59 19.43
C SER A 3 47.72 -28.56 19.33
N SER A 4 47.31 -28.20 18.11
CA SER A 4 46.12 -27.36 17.92
C SER A 4 45.31 -27.66 16.65
N THR A 5 45.73 -28.64 15.84
CA THR A 5 45.04 -29.06 14.61
C THR A 5 44.19 -30.32 14.79
N ILE A 6 44.27 -31.00 15.94
CA ILE A 6 43.49 -32.22 16.22
C ILE A 6 42.05 -31.89 16.65
N LEU A 7 41.80 -30.68 17.18
CA LEU A 7 40.45 -30.25 17.55
C LEU A 7 39.58 -29.80 16.36
N PHE A 8 40.17 -29.59 15.18
CA PHE A 8 39.43 -29.19 13.98
C PHE A 8 38.98 -30.37 13.10
N TYR A 9 39.47 -31.59 13.32
CA TYR A 9 39.10 -32.76 12.52
C TYR A 9 37.85 -33.51 13.04
N CYS A 10 37.38 -33.20 14.25
CA CYS A 10 36.20 -33.85 14.85
C CYS A 10 34.85 -33.23 14.43
N VAL A 11 34.85 -32.10 13.72
CA VAL A 11 33.61 -31.38 13.35
C VAL A 11 33.10 -31.77 11.95
N ALA A 12 33.83 -32.62 11.21
CA ALA A 12 33.55 -32.87 9.80
C ALA A 12 32.71 -34.12 9.47
N LEU A 13 32.12 -34.84 10.43
CA LEU A 13 31.53 -36.17 10.14
C LEU A 13 30.16 -36.51 10.77
N SER A 14 29.26 -35.53 10.90
CA SER A 14 27.87 -35.85 11.29
C SER A 14 26.84 -35.13 10.42
N VAL A 15 26.86 -35.48 9.14
CA VAL A 15 25.70 -35.37 8.24
C VAL A 15 25.38 -36.75 7.69
N VAL A 16 24.39 -37.42 8.27
CA VAL A 16 23.46 -38.29 7.55
C VAL A 16 22.08 -38.13 8.17
N ALA A 17 21.12 -37.78 7.31
CA ALA A 17 19.73 -37.50 7.61
C ALA A 17 18.93 -38.76 7.98
N ALA A 18 17.99 -38.62 8.90
CA ALA A 18 16.78 -39.43 8.95
C ALA A 18 15.60 -38.48 9.24
N ALA A 19 14.90 -38.12 8.17
CA ALA A 19 13.62 -37.44 8.24
C ALA A 19 12.59 -38.40 8.85
N ALA A 20 12.09 -38.06 10.03
CA ALA A 20 10.84 -38.60 10.57
C ALA A 20 10.23 -37.51 11.47
N VAL A 21 9.73 -36.44 10.84
CA VAL A 21 8.77 -35.57 11.50
C VAL A 21 7.47 -36.36 11.61
N VAL A 22 7.09 -36.69 12.84
CA VAL A 22 5.74 -37.14 13.17
C VAL A 22 4.85 -35.92 12.95
N SER A 23 4.28 -35.78 11.76
CA SER A 23 3.12 -34.91 11.57
C SER A 23 1.96 -35.56 12.30
N SER A 24 1.46 -34.91 13.36
CA SER A 24 0.10 -35.15 13.80
C SER A 24 -0.80 -34.86 12.62
N ALA A 25 -1.47 -35.90 12.09
CA ALA A 25 -2.61 -35.72 11.21
C ALA A 25 -3.69 -35.01 12.03
N ALA A 26 -3.73 -33.69 11.93
CA ALA A 26 -5.01 -33.02 11.93
C ALA A 26 -5.62 -33.42 10.58
N GLU A 27 -6.56 -34.36 10.61
CA GLU A 27 -7.59 -34.42 9.59
C GLU A 27 -8.35 -33.09 9.69
N GLU A 28 -7.85 -32.07 8.99
CA GLU A 28 -8.74 -31.04 8.52
C GLU A 28 -9.60 -31.74 7.48
N ALA A 29 -10.84 -32.01 7.86
CA ALA A 29 -11.88 -32.36 6.92
C ALA A 29 -11.73 -31.44 5.71
N GLU A 30 -11.55 -32.02 4.54
CA GLU A 30 -11.73 -31.36 3.26
C GLU A 30 -13.20 -30.92 3.20
N GLY A 31 -13.51 -29.83 3.90
CA GLY A 31 -14.68 -29.03 3.64
C GLY A 31 -14.52 -28.44 2.24
N PRO A 32 -15.63 -28.24 1.50
CA PRO A 32 -15.57 -27.56 0.22
C PRO A 32 -14.75 -26.28 0.37
N GLN A 33 -13.66 -26.17 -0.40
CA GLN A 33 -12.96 -24.91 -0.59
C GLN A 33 -13.89 -24.01 -1.39
N ASP A 34 -14.89 -23.44 -0.72
CA ASP A 34 -15.60 -22.30 -1.24
C ASP A 34 -14.58 -21.16 -1.32
N GLU A 35 -14.32 -20.73 -2.55
CA GLU A 35 -13.48 -19.60 -2.89
C GLU A 35 -14.00 -18.32 -2.22
N ALA A 36 -13.60 -18.10 -0.96
CA ALA A 36 -13.76 -16.83 -0.28
C ALA A 36 -12.80 -15.83 -0.95
N GLY A 37 -13.28 -15.23 -2.04
CA GLY A 37 -12.55 -14.34 -2.94
C GLY A 37 -11.76 -13.27 -2.20
N ARG A 38 -10.45 -13.48 -2.09
CA ARG A 38 -9.52 -12.40 -1.80
C ARG A 38 -9.47 -11.54 -3.07
N PHE A 39 -10.21 -10.43 -3.06
CA PHE A 39 -10.04 -9.39 -4.06
C PHE A 39 -8.65 -8.78 -3.82
N LEU A 40 -7.63 -9.34 -4.46
CA LEU A 40 -6.31 -8.73 -4.52
C LEU A 40 -6.46 -7.50 -5.41
N SER A 41 -6.57 -6.32 -4.80
CA SER A 41 -6.55 -5.07 -5.56
C SER A 41 -5.26 -5.00 -6.38
N GLU A 42 -5.39 -4.71 -7.67
CA GLU A 42 -4.28 -4.57 -8.58
C GLU A 42 -3.37 -3.40 -8.16
N PRO A 43 -2.05 -3.50 -8.38
CA PRO A 43 -1.13 -2.40 -8.12
C PRO A 43 -1.46 -1.19 -9.01
N CYS A 44 -1.18 0.02 -8.53
CA CYS A 44 -1.37 1.20 -9.36
C CYS A 44 -0.35 1.25 -10.51
N PRO A 45 -0.78 1.47 -11.78
CA PRO A 45 0.16 1.58 -12.90
C PRO A 45 0.91 2.92 -12.93
N VAL A 46 0.62 3.84 -12.00
CA VAL A 46 1.21 5.18 -11.92
C VAL A 46 2.01 5.30 -10.63
N GLU A 47 3.28 5.69 -10.75
CA GLU A 47 4.13 6.02 -9.61
C GLU A 47 3.84 7.47 -9.16
N PHE A 48 2.83 7.65 -8.30
CA PHE A 48 2.42 8.97 -7.85
C PHE A 48 3.51 9.72 -7.08
N GLU A 49 4.53 9.03 -6.58
CA GLU A 49 5.67 9.66 -5.92
C GLU A 49 6.38 10.69 -6.80
N GLN A 50 6.36 10.47 -8.12
CA GLN A 50 6.97 11.34 -9.12
C GLN A 50 6.06 12.50 -9.55
N VAL A 51 4.77 12.45 -9.20
CA VAL A 51 3.83 13.55 -9.44
C VAL A 51 4.15 14.71 -8.49
N LYS A 52 4.19 15.91 -9.07
CA LYS A 52 4.49 17.16 -8.35
C LYS A 52 3.20 17.78 -7.80
N GLY A 53 3.35 18.68 -6.83
CA GLY A 53 2.25 19.53 -6.36
C GLY A 53 1.62 19.12 -5.03
N PHE A 54 1.90 17.93 -4.48
CA PHE A 54 1.33 17.51 -3.18
C PHE A 54 1.67 18.46 -2.02
N GLY A 55 2.89 18.99 -1.98
CA GLY A 55 3.29 19.97 -0.95
C GLY A 55 2.56 21.31 -1.07
N GLU A 56 2.37 21.80 -2.30
CA GLU A 56 1.60 23.03 -2.57
C GLU A 56 0.11 22.83 -2.26
N LEU A 57 -0.43 21.67 -2.63
CA LEU A 57 -1.78 21.25 -2.28
C LEU A 57 -1.98 21.32 -0.77
N GLY A 58 -1.09 20.70 -0.01
CA GLY A 58 -1.09 20.77 1.45
C GLY A 58 -1.06 22.19 2.00
N ALA A 59 -0.18 23.05 1.47
CA ALA A 59 -0.08 24.44 1.90
C ALA A 59 -1.39 25.22 1.64
N LYS A 60 -2.06 24.99 0.51
CA LYS A 60 -3.34 25.62 0.18
C LYS A 60 -4.53 25.02 0.91
N CYS A 61 -4.46 23.74 1.27
CA CYS A 61 -5.57 23.03 1.89
C CYS A 61 -5.57 23.07 3.42
N ASN A 62 -4.57 23.67 4.07
CA ASN A 62 -4.51 23.81 5.52
C ASN A 62 -5.11 25.14 6.04
N ASP A 63 -5.40 26.10 5.16
CA ASP A 63 -6.03 27.38 5.53
C ASP A 63 -7.46 27.47 4.96
N LYS A 64 -8.42 27.73 5.84
CA LYS A 64 -9.83 27.89 5.47
C LYS A 64 -10.07 29.02 4.45
N GLN A 65 -9.25 30.06 4.47
CA GLN A 65 -9.34 31.19 3.54
C GLN A 65 -9.07 30.77 2.08
N THR A 66 -8.30 29.69 1.88
CA THR A 66 -7.85 29.23 0.56
C THR A 66 -8.58 27.99 0.07
N MET A 67 -9.72 27.60 0.67
CA MET A 67 -10.43 26.34 0.32
C MET A 67 -10.86 26.26 -1.15
N LYS A 68 -11.32 27.35 -1.75
CA LYS A 68 -11.66 27.35 -3.17
C LYS A 68 -10.43 27.03 -4.04
N GLU A 69 -9.30 27.65 -3.74
CA GLU A 69 -8.04 27.41 -4.45
C GLU A 69 -7.50 26.00 -4.19
N CYS A 70 -7.68 25.49 -2.96
CA CYS A 70 -7.38 24.10 -2.60
C CYS A 70 -8.14 23.12 -3.50
N CYS A 71 -9.46 23.29 -3.66
CA CYS A 71 -10.25 22.37 -4.48
C CYS A 71 -9.89 22.46 -5.97
N GLU A 72 -9.65 23.65 -6.50
CA GLU A 72 -9.16 23.82 -7.88
C GLU A 72 -7.78 23.18 -8.09
N LEU A 73 -6.89 23.30 -7.11
CA LEU A 73 -5.57 22.68 -7.17
C LEU A 73 -5.65 21.16 -7.03
N PHE A 74 -6.51 20.65 -6.14
CA PHE A 74 -6.78 19.22 -6.01
C PHE A 74 -7.25 18.64 -7.35
N LYS A 75 -8.21 19.29 -8.00
CA LYS A 75 -8.71 18.89 -9.33
C LYS A 75 -7.60 18.86 -10.37
N LYS A 76 -6.74 19.88 -10.43
CA LYS A 76 -5.59 19.89 -11.37
C LYS A 76 -4.65 18.70 -11.20
N ILE A 77 -4.46 18.22 -9.98
CA ILE A 77 -3.56 17.10 -9.67
C ILE A 77 -4.29 15.75 -9.87
N ALA A 78 -5.54 15.64 -9.44
CA ALA A 78 -6.29 14.37 -9.39
C ALA A 78 -7.01 14.03 -10.71
N CYS A 79 -7.62 15.02 -11.38
CA CYS A 79 -8.46 14.76 -12.55
C CYS A 79 -7.76 14.04 -13.72
N PRO A 80 -6.45 14.25 -14.00
CA PRO A 80 -5.74 13.46 -15.01
C PRO A 80 -5.75 11.94 -14.75
N TYR A 81 -6.00 11.53 -13.50
CA TYR A 81 -5.97 10.14 -13.05
C TYR A 81 -7.35 9.65 -12.58
N ASN A 82 -8.44 10.38 -12.86
CA ASN A 82 -9.77 10.08 -12.34
C ASN A 82 -10.26 8.65 -12.63
N HIS A 83 -9.96 8.11 -13.81
CA HIS A 83 -10.31 6.74 -14.21
C HIS A 83 -9.62 5.68 -13.35
N LEU A 84 -8.38 5.93 -12.90
CA LEU A 84 -7.65 5.03 -11.99
C LEU A 84 -8.11 5.21 -10.55
N LEU A 85 -8.29 6.46 -10.11
CA LEU A 85 -8.70 6.78 -8.75
C LEU A 85 -10.13 6.33 -8.42
N ASN A 86 -11.01 6.24 -9.44
CA ASN A 86 -12.37 5.74 -9.30
C ASN A 86 -12.50 4.23 -9.58
N ASP A 87 -11.43 3.56 -9.98
CA ASP A 87 -11.44 2.13 -10.23
C ASP A 87 -11.13 1.37 -8.93
N ILE A 88 -12.20 0.78 -8.36
CA ILE A 88 -12.14 0.01 -7.11
C ILE A 88 -11.36 -1.30 -7.23
N THR A 89 -10.92 -1.68 -8.44
CA THR A 89 -10.12 -2.88 -8.68
C THR A 89 -8.63 -2.70 -8.42
N ASN A 90 -8.16 -1.46 -8.23
CA ASN A 90 -6.76 -1.15 -7.97
C ASN A 90 -6.55 -0.37 -6.65
N VAL A 91 -5.29 -0.14 -6.28
CA VAL A 91 -4.91 0.60 -5.05
C VAL A 91 -4.55 2.07 -5.28
N CYS A 92 -4.73 2.63 -6.48
CA CYS A 92 -4.30 3.99 -6.85
C CYS A 92 -4.87 5.07 -5.92
N ALA A 93 -6.14 4.96 -5.52
CA ALA A 93 -6.73 5.93 -4.61
C ALA A 93 -6.00 5.97 -3.25
N ASN A 94 -5.64 4.79 -2.71
CA ASN A 94 -4.93 4.68 -1.44
C ASN A 94 -3.53 5.30 -1.53
N GLU A 95 -2.77 5.00 -2.59
CA GLU A 95 -1.45 5.58 -2.83
C GLU A 95 -1.50 7.10 -3.02
N PHE A 96 -2.47 7.57 -3.81
CA PHE A 96 -2.66 9.01 -4.05
C PHE A 96 -2.97 9.77 -2.77
N PHE A 97 -3.94 9.30 -1.97
CA PHE A 97 -4.27 9.93 -0.69
C PHE A 97 -3.17 9.77 0.35
N TYR A 98 -2.40 8.67 0.32
CA TYR A 98 -1.20 8.53 1.15
C TYR A 98 -0.21 9.67 0.91
N LEU A 99 0.04 10.06 -0.36
CA LEU A 99 0.93 11.17 -0.69
C LEU A 99 0.33 12.53 -0.33
N ILE A 100 -0.98 12.71 -0.47
CA ILE A 100 -1.67 13.90 0.04
C ILE A 100 -1.44 14.05 1.56
N HIS A 101 -1.59 12.97 2.33
CA HIS A 101 -1.41 13.01 3.78
C HIS A 101 0.06 13.18 4.18
N THR A 102 0.98 12.49 3.52
CA THR A 102 2.40 12.48 3.91
C THR A 102 3.20 13.63 3.32
N LYS A 103 3.18 13.81 1.98
CA LYS A 103 3.89 14.90 1.30
C LYS A 103 3.16 16.23 1.44
N GLY A 104 1.83 16.21 1.36
CA GLY A 104 1.01 17.40 1.59
C GLY A 104 0.83 17.75 3.06
N LYS A 105 1.11 16.84 4.00
CA LYS A 105 0.82 17.05 5.43
C LYS A 105 -0.63 17.48 5.66
N LEU A 106 -1.54 16.95 4.84
CA LEU A 106 -2.95 17.28 4.89
C LEU A 106 -3.69 16.27 5.77
N GLN A 107 -4.65 16.72 6.57
CA GLN A 107 -5.41 15.80 7.41
C GLN A 107 -6.36 14.93 6.57
N PRO A 108 -6.57 13.65 6.95
CA PRO A 108 -7.62 12.84 6.36
C PRO A 108 -8.97 13.52 6.47
N GLY A 109 -9.76 13.47 5.40
CA GLY A 109 -11.09 14.07 5.34
C GLY A 109 -11.13 15.52 4.85
N THR A 110 -10.01 16.27 4.86
CA THR A 110 -10.03 17.69 4.45
C THR A 110 -10.56 17.89 3.03
N ILE A 111 -10.15 17.06 2.07
CA ILE A 111 -10.66 17.17 0.69
C ILE A 111 -12.15 16.80 0.61
N LEU A 112 -12.56 15.73 1.29
CA LEU A 112 -13.95 15.24 1.28
C LEU A 112 -14.92 16.28 1.84
N GLU A 113 -14.55 16.94 2.93
CA GLU A 113 -15.39 17.93 3.61
C GLU A 113 -15.52 19.25 2.86
N ASN A 114 -14.46 19.66 2.14
CA ASN A 114 -14.38 21.02 1.57
C ASN A 114 -14.60 21.07 0.06
N CYS A 115 -14.38 19.96 -0.67
CA CYS A 115 -14.39 19.96 -2.13
C CYS A 115 -15.54 19.17 -2.77
N ASN A 116 -16.56 18.78 -2.00
CA ASN A 116 -17.70 18.07 -2.54
C ASN A 116 -18.56 18.98 -3.45
N GLU A 117 -18.71 18.61 -4.73
CA GLU A 117 -19.47 19.36 -5.73
C GLU A 117 -20.85 18.73 -6.02
N GLY A 118 -21.27 17.70 -5.27
CA GLY A 118 -22.58 17.06 -5.36
C GLY A 118 -22.55 15.54 -5.14
N PRO A 119 -23.66 14.84 -5.48
CA PRO A 119 -23.79 13.38 -5.25
C PRO A 119 -22.76 12.53 -5.99
N MET A 120 -22.23 13.05 -7.11
CA MET A 120 -21.21 12.39 -7.92
C MET A 120 -19.77 12.70 -7.45
N GLY A 121 -19.62 13.46 -6.36
CA GLY A 121 -18.32 13.85 -5.83
C GLY A 121 -17.76 15.09 -6.52
N ILE A 122 -16.50 15.01 -6.96
CA ILE A 122 -15.73 16.11 -7.56
C ILE A 122 -15.86 16.01 -9.09
N ASN A 123 -16.25 17.10 -9.76
CA ASN A 123 -16.40 17.11 -11.21
C ASN A 123 -15.05 17.26 -11.93
N CYS A 124 -14.63 16.17 -12.55
CA CYS A 124 -13.58 16.07 -13.55
C CYS A 124 -14.25 15.64 -14.87
#